data_AF-A0AAC9L9Q3-F1
#
_entry.id   AF-A0AAC9L9Q3-F1
#
_cell.length_a   1.000
_cell.length_b   1.000
_cell.length_c   1.000
_cell.angle_alpha   90.00
_cell.angle_beta   90.00
_cell.angle_gamma   90.00
#
_symmetry.space_group_name_H-M   'P 1'
#
loop_
_entity.id
_entity.type
_entity.pdbx_description
1 polymer ?
#
loop_
_entity_poly.entity_id
_entity_poly.type
_entity_poly.pdbx_seq_one_letter_code
_entity_poly.pdbx_strand_id
1 'polypeptide(L)'
;MERSVVVDLLAGWDMGPFYYHVEDDPGGFDYSVEQAGEFLRLPAELIRELKSWDDELQATYDEDGDGESEFPSAELEEAWRERGKVLAARIKQESPVVARVNYWANGEIPDGIYIY
;
A
#
# COMPACT_ATOMS: atom_id res chain seq x y z
N MET A 1 0.70 -10.68 24.88
CA MET A 1 0.42 -9.40 24.20
C MET A 1 0.35 -9.73 22.72
N GLU A 2 -0.79 -9.51 22.07
CA GLU A 2 -0.80 -9.46 20.59
C GLU A 2 0.09 -8.28 20.18
N ARG A 3 1.09 -8.54 19.35
CA ARG A 3 2.04 -7.52 18.88
C ARG A 3 1.31 -6.60 17.91
N SER A 4 1.43 -5.29 18.10
CA SER A 4 0.81 -4.30 17.23
C SER A 4 1.75 -3.98 16.06
N VAL A 5 1.29 -4.14 14.83
CA VAL A 5 2.10 -4.03 13.59
C VAL A 5 2.12 -2.59 13.09
N VAL A 6 3.29 -2.06 12.72
CA VAL A 6 3.41 -0.82 11.95
C VAL A 6 3.53 -1.18 10.47
N VAL A 7 2.67 -0.58 9.65
CA VAL A 7 2.54 -0.87 8.23
C VAL A 7 2.94 0.38 7.43
N ASP A 8 3.78 0.20 6.43
CA ASP A 8 3.95 1.17 5.34
C ASP A 8 3.16 0.68 4.13
N LEU A 9 2.25 1.53 3.64
CA LEU A 9 1.55 1.34 2.38
C LEU A 9 2.30 2.16 1.32
N LEU A 10 3.10 1.46 0.53
CA LEU A 10 3.99 1.97 -0.51
C LEU A 10 3.86 1.07 -1.73
N ALA A 11 3.18 1.54 -2.76
CA ALA A 11 3.08 0.83 -4.02
C ALA A 11 4.34 1.03 -4.87
N GLY A 12 4.81 -0.03 -5.50
CA GLY A 12 5.94 0.02 -6.42
C GLY A 12 5.68 -0.93 -7.59
N TRP A 13 6.24 -0.61 -8.75
CA TRP A 13 6.07 -1.47 -9.92
C TRP A 13 6.69 -2.85 -9.70
N ASP A 14 5.98 -3.88 -10.14
CA ASP A 14 6.33 -5.30 -10.00
C ASP A 14 6.57 -5.75 -8.56
N MET A 15 6.02 -5.00 -7.59
CA MET A 15 6.18 -5.26 -6.15
C MET A 15 4.82 -5.15 -5.45
N GLY A 16 4.69 -5.86 -4.32
CA GLY A 16 3.50 -5.75 -3.48
C GLY A 16 3.49 -4.43 -2.69
N PRO A 17 2.33 -3.81 -2.43
CA PRO A 17 2.29 -2.46 -1.89
C PRO A 17 2.52 -2.35 -0.37
N PHE A 18 2.84 -3.46 0.31
CA PHE A 18 2.94 -3.51 1.76
C PHE A 18 4.35 -3.80 2.24
N TYR A 19 4.82 -2.96 3.15
CA TYR A 19 6.06 -3.15 3.87
C TYR A 19 5.79 -3.14 5.39
N TYR A 20 6.36 -4.09 6.13
CA TYR A 20 6.15 -4.23 7.57
C TYR A 20 7.43 -4.02 8.36
N HIS A 21 7.31 -3.23 9.43
CA HIS A 21 8.29 -3.19 10.48
C HIS A 21 7.84 -4.09 11.63
N VAL A 22 8.24 -5.36 11.60
CA VAL A 22 8.08 -6.28 12.74
C VAL A 22 9.38 -6.26 13.52
N GLU A 23 9.33 -6.01 14.84
CA GLU A 23 10.52 -5.81 15.70
C GLU A 23 11.56 -6.96 15.64
N ASP A 24 11.17 -8.16 15.20
CA ASP A 24 12.03 -9.34 15.08
C ASP A 24 12.37 -9.75 13.63
N ASP A 25 11.93 -9.02 12.61
CA ASP A 25 12.26 -9.29 11.20
C ASP A 25 12.90 -8.06 10.53
N PRO A 26 14.24 -8.02 10.43
CA PRO A 26 14.95 -6.88 9.85
C PRO A 26 14.91 -6.84 8.32
N GLY A 27 14.36 -7.88 7.67
CA GLY A 27 14.16 -7.91 6.22
C GLY A 27 12.70 -7.64 5.93
N GLY A 28 12.31 -6.36 5.84
CA GLY A 28 11.00 -6.05 5.28
C GLY A 28 10.98 -6.50 3.83
N PHE A 29 10.17 -7.51 3.56
CA PHE A 29 9.85 -7.93 2.21
C PHE A 29 8.62 -7.14 1.75
N ASP A 30 8.51 -6.89 0.45
CA ASP A 30 7.27 -6.41 -0.14
C ASP A 30 6.25 -7.55 -0.09
N TYR A 31 5.14 -7.34 0.61
CA TYR A 31 4.07 -8.31 0.74
C TYR A 31 2.99 -8.02 -0.29
N SER A 32 2.52 -9.08 -0.96
CA SER A 32 1.33 -8.97 -1.82
C SER A 32 0.12 -8.58 -0.99
N VAL A 33 -0.90 -7.99 -1.64
CA VAL A 33 -2.16 -7.62 -0.99
C VAL A 33 -2.84 -8.82 -0.31
N GLU A 34 -2.74 -10.03 -0.89
CA GLU A 34 -3.29 -11.24 -0.31
C GLU A 34 -2.52 -11.71 0.93
N GLN A 35 -1.18 -11.72 0.87
CA GLN A 35 -0.34 -12.06 2.03
C GLN A 35 -0.56 -11.08 3.18
N ALA A 36 -0.65 -9.79 2.83
CA ALA A 36 -0.98 -8.71 3.73
C ALA A 36 -2.35 -8.89 4.38
N GLY A 37 -3.35 -9.24 3.58
CA GLY A 37 -4.72 -9.48 4.03
C GLY A 37 -4.81 -10.58 5.07
N GLU A 38 -4.08 -11.68 4.88
CA GLU A 38 -4.02 -12.78 5.85
C GLU A 38 -3.32 -12.35 7.15
N PHE A 39 -2.14 -11.75 7.04
CA PHE A 39 -1.32 -11.37 8.19
C PHE A 39 -1.97 -10.27 9.04
N LEU A 40 -2.46 -9.22 8.38
CA LEU A 40 -3.13 -8.09 9.01
C LEU A 40 -4.61 -8.37 9.31
N ARG A 41 -5.13 -9.56 8.96
CA ARG A 41 -6.52 -9.97 9.17
C ARG A 41 -7.53 -8.97 8.58
N LEU A 42 -7.27 -8.50 7.36
CA LEU A 42 -8.12 -7.51 6.68
C LEU A 42 -9.41 -8.16 6.15
N PRO A 43 -10.54 -7.42 6.12
CA PRO A 43 -11.75 -7.89 5.46
C PRO A 43 -11.54 -8.14 3.96
N ALA A 44 -12.22 -9.16 3.42
CA ALA A 44 -12.10 -9.55 2.02
C ALA A 44 -12.48 -8.43 1.03
N GLU A 45 -13.36 -7.51 1.43
CA GLU A 45 -13.71 -6.32 0.65
C GLU A 45 -12.53 -5.36 0.54
N LEU A 46 -11.89 -5.03 1.68
CA LEU A 46 -10.72 -4.16 1.71
C LEU A 46 -9.55 -4.74 0.91
N ILE A 47 -9.34 -6.06 0.97
CA ILE A 47 -8.32 -6.76 0.15
C ILE A 47 -8.59 -6.54 -1.35
N ARG A 48 -9.84 -6.62 -1.80
CA ARG A 48 -10.19 -6.40 -3.22
C ARG A 48 -9.95 -4.96 -3.65
N GLU A 49 -10.30 -4.00 -2.80
CA GLU A 49 -10.08 -2.59 -3.10
C GLU A 49 -8.60 -2.22 -3.13
N LEU A 50 -7.80 -2.74 -2.20
CA LEU A 50 -6.35 -2.59 -2.20
C LEU A 50 -5.71 -3.17 -3.46
N LYS A 51 -6.18 -4.35 -3.89
CA LYS A 51 -5.74 -4.97 -5.13
C LYS A 51 -6.07 -4.12 -6.35
N SER A 52 -7.32 -3.64 -6.44
CA SER A 52 -7.73 -2.74 -7.53
C SER A 52 -6.91 -1.45 -7.55
N TRP A 53 -6.55 -0.92 -6.38
CA TRP A 53 -5.73 0.28 -6.28
C TRP A 53 -4.27 0.03 -6.71
N ASP A 54 -3.70 -1.11 -6.34
CA ASP A 54 -2.35 -1.51 -6.78
C ASP A 54 -2.31 -1.82 -8.28
N ASP A 55 -3.29 -2.57 -8.80
CA ASP A 55 -3.43 -2.91 -10.22
C ASP A 55 -3.45 -1.65 -11.11
N GLU A 56 -3.97 -0.52 -10.60
CA GLU A 56 -3.97 0.75 -11.33
C GLU A 56 -2.58 1.37 -11.47
N LEU A 57 -1.70 1.22 -10.47
CA LEU A 57 -0.29 1.62 -10.62
C LEU A 57 0.45 0.62 -11.51
N GLN A 58 0.20 -0.69 -11.35
CA GLN A 58 0.85 -1.70 -12.20
C GLN A 58 0.48 -1.53 -13.68
N ALA A 59 -0.73 -1.05 -13.97
CA ALA A 59 -1.17 -0.75 -15.33
C ALA A 59 -0.41 0.43 -15.99
N THR A 60 0.26 1.28 -15.21
CA THR A 60 1.14 2.32 -15.74
C THR A 60 2.55 1.83 -16.01
N TYR A 61 2.91 0.63 -15.53
CA TYR A 61 4.25 0.10 -15.69
C TYR A 61 4.53 -0.25 -17.15
N ASP A 62 5.60 0.32 -17.69
CA ASP A 62 6.12 -0.03 -19.00
C ASP A 62 7.28 -1.00 -18.84
N GLU A 63 6.96 -2.30 -18.91
CA GLU A 63 7.92 -3.40 -18.80
C GLU A 63 8.93 -3.41 -19.96
N ASP A 64 8.51 -2.96 -21.15
CA ASP A 64 9.33 -2.95 -22.37
C ASP A 64 10.29 -1.75 -22.43
N GLY A 65 10.04 -0.70 -21.61
CA GLY A 65 10.91 0.47 -21.45
C GLY A 65 10.94 1.42 -22.66
N ASP A 66 9.93 1.33 -23.52
CA ASP A 66 9.79 2.14 -24.73
C ASP A 66 9.12 3.53 -24.45
N GLY A 67 8.66 3.76 -23.22
CA GLY A 67 7.96 4.95 -22.72
C GLY A 67 8.18 5.22 -21.22
N GLU A 68 7.46 6.22 -20.70
CA GLU A 68 7.50 6.60 -19.28
C GLU A 68 6.42 5.80 -18.52
N SER A 69 6.80 5.19 -17.39
CA SER A 69 5.83 4.55 -16.50
C SER A 69 5.10 5.63 -15.70
N GLU A 70 4.01 6.14 -16.27
CA GLU A 70 3.28 7.28 -15.70
C GLU A 70 1.76 7.12 -15.86
N PHE A 71 1.01 7.81 -14.99
CA PHE A 71 -0.43 7.88 -15.15
C PHE A 71 -0.79 8.68 -16.43
N PRO A 72 -1.91 8.37 -17.10
CA PRO A 72 -2.31 9.10 -18.31
C PRO A 72 -2.59 10.60 -18.08
N SER A 73 -2.82 11.00 -16.83
CA SER A 73 -2.90 12.40 -16.44
C SER A 73 -2.65 12.59 -14.94
N ALA A 74 -2.25 13.81 -14.56
CA ALA A 74 -2.05 14.19 -13.17
C ALA A 74 -3.34 14.08 -12.32
N GLU A 75 -4.52 14.29 -12.93
CA GLU A 75 -5.80 14.13 -12.22
C GLU A 75 -6.08 12.67 -11.85
N LEU A 76 -5.70 11.72 -12.70
CA LEU A 76 -5.86 10.28 -12.43
C LEU A 76 -4.89 9.83 -11.34
N GLU A 77 -3.66 10.32 -11.39
CA GLU A 77 -2.66 10.09 -10.36
C GLU A 77 -3.11 10.63 -9.00
N GLU A 78 -3.62 11.88 -8.94
CA GLU A 78 -4.12 12.45 -7.69
C GLU A 78 -5.35 11.69 -7.16
N ALA A 79 -6.27 11.27 -8.05
CA ALA A 79 -7.40 10.43 -7.66
C ALA A 79 -6.97 9.06 -7.13
N TRP A 80 -5.90 8.48 -7.68
CA TRP A 80 -5.27 7.27 -7.17
C TRP A 80 -4.64 7.52 -5.78
N ARG A 81 -3.94 8.65 -5.59
CA ARG A 81 -3.35 9.01 -4.28
C ARG A 81 -4.42 9.18 -3.21
N GLU A 82 -5.50 9.89 -3.51
CA GLU A 82 -6.61 10.13 -2.58
C GLU A 82 -7.31 8.83 -2.17
N ARG A 83 -7.49 7.89 -3.11
CA ARG A 83 -8.02 6.56 -2.75
C ARG A 83 -7.07 5.78 -1.86
N GLY A 84 -5.76 5.84 -2.11
CA GLY A 84 -4.77 5.22 -1.23
C GLY A 84 -4.82 5.77 0.21
N LYS A 85 -5.08 7.07 0.40
CA LYS A 85 -5.31 7.67 1.74
C LYS A 85 -6.53 7.05 2.44
N VAL A 86 -7.64 6.89 1.72
CA VAL A 86 -8.85 6.26 2.24
C VAL A 86 -8.57 4.81 2.63
N LEU A 87 -7.86 4.06 1.79
CA LEU A 87 -7.49 2.67 2.05
C LEU A 87 -6.55 2.53 3.25
N ALA A 88 -5.55 3.40 3.39
CA ALA A 88 -4.66 3.45 4.55
C ALA A 88 -5.43 3.67 5.86
N ALA A 89 -6.38 4.61 5.87
CA ALA A 89 -7.25 4.85 7.01
C ALA A 89 -8.12 3.63 7.33
N ARG A 90 -8.65 2.95 6.32
CA ARG A 90 -9.44 1.72 6.48
C ARG A 90 -8.61 0.56 7.04
N ILE A 91 -7.38 0.36 6.57
CA ILE A 91 -6.47 -0.66 7.13
C ILE A 91 -6.33 -0.47 8.64
N LYS A 92 -6.09 0.77 9.07
CA LYS A 92 -5.96 1.09 10.50
C LYS A 92 -7.25 0.82 11.29
N GLN A 93 -8.41 1.12 10.71
CA GLN A 93 -9.71 0.99 11.38
C GLN A 93 -10.22 -0.46 11.43
N GLU A 94 -9.97 -1.22 10.37
CA GLU A 94 -10.57 -2.54 10.14
C GLU A 94 -9.64 -3.69 10.56
N SER A 95 -8.33 -3.45 10.67
CA SER A 95 -7.41 -4.46 11.18
C SER A 95 -7.34 -4.45 12.72
N PRO A 96 -7.49 -5.61 13.39
CA PRO A 96 -7.32 -5.70 14.84
C PRO A 96 -5.86 -5.67 15.30
N VAL A 97 -4.90 -5.83 14.39
CA VAL A 97 -3.47 -5.98 14.74
C VAL A 97 -2.62 -4.78 14.30
N VAL A 98 -3.15 -3.87 13.48
CA VAL A 98 -2.41 -2.70 12.99
C VAL A 98 -2.37 -1.59 14.04
N ALA A 99 -1.16 -1.24 14.45
CA ALA A 99 -0.86 -0.14 15.37
C ALA A 99 -0.89 1.22 14.66
N ARG A 100 -0.37 1.27 13.44
CA ARG A 100 -0.15 2.49 12.68
C ARG A 100 0.00 2.14 11.20
N VAL A 101 -0.51 3.00 10.33
CA VAL A 101 -0.25 2.96 8.89
C VAL A 101 0.43 4.25 8.46
N ASN A 102 1.60 4.15 7.83
CA ASN A 102 2.18 5.26 7.09
C ASN A 102 1.84 5.10 5.62
N TYR A 103 1.37 6.16 4.98
CA TYR A 103 1.01 6.13 3.57
C TYR A 103 1.97 6.97 2.75
N TRP A 104 2.56 6.34 1.73
CA TRP A 104 3.64 6.90 0.92
C TRP A 104 3.27 7.01 -0.57
N ALA A 105 2.08 6.53 -0.95
CA ALA A 105 1.70 6.34 -2.36
C ALA A 105 2.74 5.49 -3.10
N ASN A 106 3.34 6.01 -4.17
CA ASN A 106 4.45 5.39 -4.92
C ASN A 106 5.83 5.95 -4.51
N GLY A 107 5.96 6.46 -3.28
CA GLY A 107 7.19 7.06 -2.74
C GLY A 107 7.27 8.57 -2.91
N GLU A 108 6.29 9.19 -3.56
CA GLU A 108 6.26 10.65 -3.78
C GLU A 108 5.71 11.43 -2.59
N ILE A 109 5.04 10.76 -1.64
CA ILE A 109 4.62 11.38 -0.39
C ILE A 109 5.77 11.25 0.62
N PRO A 110 6.28 12.36 1.17
CA PRO A 110 7.32 12.31 2.21
C PRO A 110 6.86 11.55 3.47
N ASP A 111 7.81 10.91 4.14
CA ASP A 111 7.55 10.25 5.42
C ASP A 111 6.86 11.19 6.42
N GLY A 112 5.90 10.63 7.16
CA GLY A 112 5.19 11.29 8.23
C GLY A 112 4.10 12.28 7.83
N ILE A 113 3.80 12.44 6.53
CA ILE A 113 2.73 13.35 6.06
C ILE A 113 1.35 12.75 6.30
N TYR A 114 1.14 11.48 5.95
CA TYR A 114 -0.14 10.78 6.17
C TYR A 114 0.08 9.55 7.05
N ILE A 115 -0.32 9.70 8.32
CA ILE A 115 -0.23 8.68 9.35
C ILE A 115 -1.64 8.42 9.89
N TYR A 116 -2.02 7.15 9.97
CA TYR A 116 -3.33 6.71 10.46
C TYR A 116 -3.17 5.76 11.65
#